data_AF-A0A376L0D3-F1
#
_entry.id   AF-A0A376L0D3-F1
#
_cell.length_a   1.000
_cell.length_b   1.000
_cell.length_c   1.000
_cell.angle_alpha   90.00
_cell.angle_beta   90.00
_cell.angle_gamma   90.00
#
_symmetry.space_group_name_H-M   'P 1'
#
loop_
_entity.id
_entity.type
_entity.pdbx_description
1 polymer ?
#
loop_
_entity_poly.entity_id
_entity_poly.type
_entity_poly.pdbx_seq_one_letter_code
_entity_poly.pdbx_strand_id
1 'polypeptide(L)'
;MTLKAWQVSDAVKSLASTLPVATPILLIHNGMGTIEELQNIQQPLLMGTTTHAARRDGNVIIHVANGITHIGPARQQDGDYSYLADILQTVLPDVAWHNNIRAELWRKLAVNCVINPLTRHLELPEW
;
A
#
# COMPACT_ATOMS: atom_id res chain seq x y z
N MET A 1 2.86 -1.80 6.35
CA MET A 1 4.11 -2.36 5.78
C MET A 1 4.39 -1.69 4.45
N THR A 2 5.60 -1.16 4.28
CA THR A 2 6.04 -0.35 3.13
C THR A 2 7.16 -1.05 2.34
N LEU A 3 7.05 -2.37 2.21
CA LEU A 3 8.03 -3.18 1.48
C LEU A 3 7.69 -3.22 -0.03
N LYS A 4 8.67 -3.58 -0.86
CA LYS A 4 8.39 -3.92 -2.26
C LYS A 4 7.43 -5.11 -2.30
N ALA A 5 6.49 -5.13 -3.25
CA ALA A 5 5.40 -6.12 -3.30
C ALA A 5 5.85 -7.58 -3.09
N TRP A 6 6.99 -7.98 -3.68
CA TRP A 6 7.55 -9.33 -3.58
C TRP A 6 8.17 -9.69 -2.21
N GLN A 7 8.40 -8.73 -1.32
CA GLN A 7 8.90 -8.97 0.04
C GLN A 7 7.79 -8.99 1.09
N VAL A 8 6.59 -8.54 0.71
CA VAL A 8 5.50 -8.29 1.67
C VAL A 8 4.99 -9.60 2.25
N SER A 9 4.79 -10.63 1.43
CA SER A 9 4.13 -11.86 1.90
C SER A 9 4.96 -12.63 2.93
N ASP A 10 6.25 -12.84 2.68
CA ASP A 10 7.15 -13.52 3.62
C ASP A 10 7.31 -12.75 4.93
N ALA A 11 7.46 -11.42 4.85
CA ALA A 11 7.60 -10.57 6.03
C ALA A 11 6.31 -10.54 6.87
N VAL A 12 5.14 -10.44 6.22
CA VAL A 12 3.84 -10.51 6.90
C VAL A 12 3.68 -11.86 7.58
N LYS A 13 3.93 -12.97 6.87
CA LYS A 13 3.80 -14.32 7.44
C LYS A 13 4.71 -14.53 8.65
N SER A 14 5.94 -14.03 8.60
CA SER A 14 6.87 -14.11 9.72
C SER A 14 6.42 -13.30 10.94
N LEU A 15 5.75 -12.16 10.74
CA LEU A 15 5.28 -11.31 11.84
C LEU A 15 3.91 -11.72 12.36
N ALA A 16 3.05 -12.28 11.50
CA ALA A 16 1.67 -12.63 11.83
C ALA A 16 1.55 -13.67 12.95
N SER A 17 2.56 -14.52 13.15
CA SER A 17 2.61 -15.48 14.26
C SER A 17 2.87 -14.82 15.63
N THR A 18 3.43 -13.61 15.63
CA THR A 18 3.74 -12.85 16.86
C THR A 18 2.75 -11.72 17.14
N LEU A 19 2.07 -11.23 16.10
CA LEU A 19 1.06 -10.19 16.23
C LEU A 19 -0.26 -10.78 16.75
N PRO A 20 -0.93 -10.11 17.71
CA PRO A 20 -2.29 -10.48 18.10
C PRO A 20 -3.23 -10.56 16.90
N VAL A 21 -4.14 -11.52 16.92
CA VAL A 21 -5.09 -11.75 15.81
C VAL A 21 -6.01 -10.54 15.56
N ALA A 22 -6.28 -9.72 16.58
CA ALA A 22 -7.09 -8.52 16.44
C ALA A 22 -6.34 -7.32 15.84
N THR A 23 -5.02 -7.41 15.66
CA THR A 23 -4.20 -6.27 15.20
C THR A 23 -4.34 -6.08 13.69
N PRO A 24 -4.85 -4.93 13.21
CA PRO A 24 -4.98 -4.69 11.78
C PRO A 24 -3.61 -4.52 11.11
N ILE A 25 -3.46 -5.13 9.94
CA ILE A 25 -2.26 -5.03 9.09
C ILE A 25 -2.60 -4.16 7.89
N LEU A 26 -2.00 -2.97 7.81
CA LEU A 26 -2.10 -2.08 6.65
C LEU A 26 -0.91 -2.27 5.71
N LEU A 27 -1.17 -2.69 4.48
CA LEU A 27 -0.17 -2.84 3.42
C LEU A 27 -0.18 -1.59 2.53
N ILE A 28 0.96 -0.90 2.39
CA ILE A 28 1.12 0.24 1.48
C ILE A 28 2.27 -0.05 0.55
N HIS A 29 1.96 -0.47 -0.67
CA HIS A 29 2.96 -0.68 -1.71
C HIS A 29 2.33 -0.51 -3.10
N ASN A 30 3.18 -0.40 -4.12
CA ASN A 30 2.72 -0.40 -5.51
C ASN A 30 2.49 -1.85 -5.98
N GLY A 31 1.46 -2.08 -6.79
CA GLY A 31 1.16 -3.39 -7.39
C GLY A 31 -0.03 -4.12 -6.75
N MET A 32 -0.43 -5.23 -7.38
CA MET A 32 -1.46 -6.18 -6.93
C MET A 32 -0.85 -7.59 -6.83
N GLY A 33 -1.52 -8.53 -6.15
CA GLY A 33 -1.09 -9.94 -6.05
C GLY A 33 -0.74 -10.40 -4.63
N THR A 34 -0.47 -9.47 -3.71
CA THR A 34 -0.10 -9.77 -2.32
C THR A 34 -1.27 -10.26 -1.48
N ILE A 35 -2.51 -9.90 -1.82
CA ILE A 35 -3.69 -10.37 -1.08
C ILE A 35 -3.84 -11.88 -1.27
N GLU A 36 -3.65 -12.34 -2.50
CA GLU A 36 -3.73 -13.74 -2.90
C GLU A 36 -2.72 -14.60 -2.13
N GLU A 37 -1.53 -14.05 -1.86
CA GLU A 37 -0.49 -14.72 -1.07
C GLU A 37 -0.74 -14.71 0.45
N LEU A 38 -1.67 -13.86 0.92
CA LEU A 38 -1.98 -13.60 2.32
C LEU A 38 -3.41 -13.98 2.73
N GLN A 39 -4.11 -14.78 1.90
CA GLN A 39 -5.48 -15.20 2.16
C GLN A 39 -5.67 -15.92 3.51
N ASN A 40 -4.64 -16.61 4.00
CA ASN A 40 -4.68 -17.40 5.24
C ASN A 40 -4.33 -16.59 6.50
N ILE A 41 -4.01 -15.30 6.38
CA ILE A 41 -3.78 -14.44 7.53
C ILE A 41 -5.10 -14.28 8.30
N GLN A 42 -5.06 -14.37 9.64
CA GLN A 42 -6.26 -14.21 10.48
C GLN A 42 -6.53 -12.75 10.84
N GLN A 43 -5.49 -11.93 10.85
CA GLN A 43 -5.58 -10.52 11.16
C GLN A 43 -6.46 -9.76 10.14
N PRO A 44 -7.11 -8.67 10.57
CA PRO A 44 -7.74 -7.72 9.67
C PRO A 44 -6.71 -7.18 8.68
N LEU A 45 -7.03 -7.22 7.39
CA LEU A 45 -6.10 -6.87 6.33
C LEU A 45 -6.61 -5.66 5.57
N LEU A 46 -5.82 -4.59 5.57
CA LEU A 46 -6.08 -3.38 4.83
C LEU A 46 -5.03 -3.19 3.76
N MET A 47 -5.44 -2.60 2.65
CA MET A 47 -4.57 -2.24 1.55
C MET A 47 -4.61 -0.75 1.34
N GLY A 48 -3.51 -0.22 0.84
CA GLY A 48 -3.42 1.17 0.47
C GLY A 48 -2.38 1.45 -0.58
N THR A 49 -2.52 2.61 -1.18
CA THR A 49 -1.57 3.14 -2.13
C THR A 49 -1.43 4.63 -1.92
N THR A 50 -0.22 5.15 -2.12
CA THR A 50 0.08 6.56 -1.88
C THR A 50 0.66 7.22 -3.13
N THR A 51 0.34 8.49 -3.32
CA THR A 51 1.00 9.37 -4.28
C THR A 51 2.06 10.26 -3.65
N HIS A 52 2.31 10.14 -2.33
CA HIS A 52 3.48 10.75 -1.72
C HIS A 52 4.74 10.20 -2.40
N ALA A 53 5.62 11.11 -2.82
CA ALA A 53 6.88 10.75 -3.45
C ALA A 53 8.01 10.89 -2.44
N ALA A 54 8.75 9.82 -2.19
CA ALA A 54 9.95 9.84 -1.35
C ALA A 54 11.10 9.19 -2.10
N ARG A 55 12.26 9.85 -2.09
CA ARG A 55 13.50 9.34 -2.69
C ARG A 55 14.50 9.02 -1.59
N ARG A 56 15.20 7.90 -1.75
CA ARG A 56 16.36 7.57 -0.92
C ARG A 56 17.63 8.05 -1.62
N ASP A 57 18.44 8.83 -0.91
CA ASP A 57 19.74 9.32 -1.35
C ASP A 57 20.80 8.89 -0.33
N GLY A 58 21.45 7.76 -0.59
CA GLY A 58 22.30 7.06 0.37
C GLY A 58 21.54 6.65 1.65
N ASN A 59 21.86 7.32 2.76
CA ASN A 59 21.21 7.12 4.07
C ASN A 59 20.18 8.20 4.40
N VAL A 60 19.90 9.12 3.48
CA VAL A 60 18.91 10.19 3.64
C VAL A 60 17.63 9.79 2.92
N ILE A 61 16.48 10.01 3.57
CA ILE A 61 15.16 9.92 2.94
C ILE A 61 14.67 11.34 2.71
N ILE A 62 14.41 11.67 1.45
CA ILE A 62 13.94 12.98 1.02
C ILE A 62 12.48 12.83 0.63
N HIS A 63 11.60 13.59 1.28
CA HIS A 63 10.21 13.73 0.86
C HIS A 63 10.15 14.71 -0.31
N VAL A 64 9.85 14.20 -1.50
CA VAL A 64 9.92 14.94 -2.77
C VAL A 64 8.61 15.66 -3.06
N ALA A 65 7.47 15.03 -2.78
CA ALA A 65 6.16 15.64 -3.03
C ALA A 65 5.10 15.13 -2.06
N ASN A 66 4.22 16.05 -1.63
CA ASN A 66 2.98 15.71 -0.96
C ASN A 66 2.04 14.97 -1.91
N GLY A 67 1.22 14.10 -1.34
CA GLY A 67 0.22 13.36 -2.09
C GLY A 67 -0.94 12.96 -1.19
N ILE A 68 -1.63 11.91 -1.61
CA ILE A 68 -2.74 11.32 -0.89
C ILE A 68 -2.50 9.83 -0.73
N THR A 69 -2.85 9.30 0.43
CA THR A 69 -2.81 7.89 0.75
C THR A 69 -4.23 7.35 0.75
N HIS A 70 -4.55 6.51 -0.23
CA HIS A 70 -5.83 5.81 -0.30
C HIS A 70 -5.70 4.50 0.47
N ILE A 71 -6.64 4.20 1.37
CA ILE A 71 -6.68 2.94 2.12
C ILE A 71 -8.08 2.33 2.12
N GLY A 72 -8.17 1.03 2.37
CA GLY A 72 -9.45 0.33 2.56
C GLY A 72 -9.29 -1.16 2.81
N PRO A 73 -10.39 -1.90 2.96
CA PRO A 73 -10.35 -3.32 3.28
C PRO A 73 -9.83 -4.14 2.10
N ALA A 74 -8.88 -5.05 2.35
CA ALA A 74 -8.32 -5.93 1.33
C ALA A 74 -9.32 -7.01 0.88
N ARG A 75 -10.17 -7.43 1.81
CA ARG A 75 -11.18 -8.47 1.66
C ARG A 75 -12.38 -8.14 2.53
N GLN A 76 -13.50 -8.82 2.29
CA GLN A 76 -14.62 -8.79 3.23
C GLN A 76 -14.15 -9.41 4.56
N GLN A 77 -14.32 -8.67 5.64
CA GLN A 77 -13.88 -9.04 6.98
C GLN A 77 -14.78 -8.39 8.00
N ASP A 78 -14.83 -8.97 9.20
CA ASP A 78 -15.58 -8.41 10.32
C ASP A 78 -14.85 -7.20 10.90
N GLY A 79 -15.62 -6.21 11.36
CA GLY A 79 -15.11 -4.99 11.98
C GLY A 79 -14.92 -3.82 11.01
N ASP A 80 -15.22 -2.62 11.51
CA ASP A 80 -14.95 -1.36 10.80
C ASP A 80 -13.59 -0.80 11.22
N TYR A 81 -12.71 -0.64 10.23
CA TYR A 81 -11.37 -0.11 10.41
C TYR A 81 -11.18 1.25 9.73
N SER A 82 -12.27 1.90 9.29
CA SER A 82 -12.24 3.21 8.65
C SER A 82 -11.63 4.30 9.54
N TYR A 83 -11.76 4.18 10.86
CA TYR A 83 -11.13 5.08 11.85
C TYR A 83 -9.60 5.21 11.69
N LEU A 84 -8.94 4.22 11.09
CA LEU A 84 -7.50 4.29 10.80
C LEU A 84 -7.19 5.39 9.77
N ALA A 85 -8.12 5.72 8.88
CA ALA A 85 -7.96 6.84 7.96
C ALA A 85 -7.88 8.16 8.73
N ASP A 86 -8.75 8.37 9.71
CA ASP A 86 -8.76 9.58 10.54
C ASP A 86 -7.48 9.70 11.37
N ILE A 87 -7.02 8.59 11.97
CA ILE A 87 -5.75 8.57 12.70
C ILE A 87 -4.61 8.95 11.75
N LEU A 88 -4.52 8.32 10.59
CA LEU A 88 -3.44 8.57 9.64
C LEU A 88 -3.50 9.97 9.02
N GLN A 89 -4.70 10.56 8.87
CA GLN A 89 -4.89 11.95 8.43
C GLN A 89 -4.17 12.93 9.35
N THR A 90 -4.13 12.66 10.67
CA THR A 90 -3.42 13.51 11.63
C THR A 90 -1.89 13.37 11.57
N VAL A 91 -1.38 12.29 10.95
CA VAL A 91 0.05 11.95 10.93
C VAL A 91 0.69 12.33 9.60
N LEU A 92 0.09 11.94 8.48
CA LEU A 92 0.58 12.21 7.14
C LEU A 92 -0.60 12.50 6.19
N PRO A 93 -1.14 13.73 6.23
CA PRO A 93 -2.20 14.13 5.32
C PRO A 93 -1.71 14.21 3.87
N ASP A 94 -2.53 13.86 2.87
CA ASP A 94 -3.94 13.47 2.99
C ASP A 94 -4.17 11.95 2.99
N VAL A 95 -5.27 11.50 3.60
CA VAL A 95 -5.67 10.09 3.68
C VAL A 95 -7.15 9.94 3.33
N ALA A 96 -7.47 9.00 2.45
CA ALA A 96 -8.84 8.70 2.05
C ALA A 96 -9.19 7.23 2.26
N TRP A 97 -10.32 6.99 2.92
CA TRP A 97 -10.90 5.65 3.06
C TRP A 97 -11.76 5.28 1.85
N HIS A 98 -11.63 4.04 1.38
CA HIS A 98 -12.40 3.48 0.27
C HIS A 98 -12.95 2.12 0.66
N ASN A 99 -14.28 1.98 0.73
CA ASN A 99 -14.91 0.67 0.92
C ASN A 99 -14.57 -0.31 -0.23
N ASN A 100 -14.28 0.23 -1.42
CA ASN A 100 -13.77 -0.53 -2.55
C ASN A 100 -12.41 0.00 -3.01
N ILE A 101 -11.37 -0.25 -2.20
CA ILE A 101 -9.99 0.17 -2.50
C ILE A 101 -9.44 -0.46 -3.79
N ARG A 102 -9.98 -1.60 -4.25
CA ARG A 102 -9.54 -2.27 -5.49
C ARG A 102 -9.70 -1.37 -6.71
N ALA A 103 -10.73 -0.53 -6.76
CA ALA A 103 -10.94 0.40 -7.87
C ALA A 103 -9.76 1.38 -8.01
N GLU A 104 -9.31 1.98 -6.90
CA GLU A 104 -8.16 2.89 -6.91
C GLU A 104 -6.84 2.19 -7.24
N LEU A 105 -6.65 0.98 -6.71
CA LEU A 105 -5.47 0.17 -7.02
C LEU A 105 -5.44 -0.19 -8.51
N TRP A 106 -6.58 -0.55 -9.12
CA TRP A 106 -6.66 -0.88 -10.55
C TRP A 106 -6.36 0.32 -11.43
N ARG A 107 -6.91 1.49 -11.07
CA ARG A 107 -6.61 2.76 -11.75
C ARG A 107 -5.10 3.03 -11.75
N LYS A 108 -4.45 2.91 -10.59
CA LYS A 108 -3.00 3.10 -10.47
C LYS A 108 -2.21 2.05 -11.25
N LEU A 109 -2.63 0.78 -11.20
CA LEU A 109 -1.99 -0.30 -11.93
C LEU A 109 -2.07 -0.08 -13.45
N ALA A 110 -3.24 0.27 -13.97
CA ALA A 110 -3.45 0.50 -15.40
C ALA A 110 -2.53 1.60 -15.95
N VAL A 111 -2.39 2.70 -15.20
CA VAL A 111 -1.46 3.79 -15.54
C VAL A 111 -0.01 3.29 -15.53
N ASN A 112 0.40 2.58 -14.47
CA ASN A 112 1.75 2.05 -14.34
C ASN A 112 2.10 0.99 -15.41
N CYS A 113 1.13 0.19 -15.85
CA CYS A 113 1.31 -0.79 -16.92
C CYS A 113 1.58 -0.14 -18.29
N VAL A 114 1.16 1.11 -18.49
CA VAL A 114 1.46 1.87 -19.72
C VAL A 114 2.76 2.65 -19.56
N ILE A 115 2.90 3.40 -18.47
CA ILE A 115 4.05 4.28 -18.26
C ILE A 115 5.35 3.47 -18.08
N ASN A 116 5.37 2.45 -17.21
CA ASN A 116 6.62 1.77 -16.87
C ASN A 116 7.30 1.08 -18.07
N PRO A 117 6.57 0.35 -18.95
CA PRO A 117 7.17 -0.22 -20.15
C PRO A 117 7.63 0.83 -21.16
N LEU A 118 6.86 1.92 -21.34
CA LEU A 118 7.19 2.98 -22.30
C LEU A 118 8.44 3.75 -21.86
N THR A 119 8.54 4.14 -20.59
CA THR A 119 9.72 4.83 -20.04
C THR A 119 10.97 3.96 -20.18
N ARG A 120 10.85 2.65 -19.93
CA ARG A 120 11.96 1.70 -20.08
C ARG A 120 12.38 1.52 -21.55
N HIS A 121 11.43 1.52 -22.48
CA HIS A 121 11.73 1.35 -23.90
C HIS A 121 12.30 2.62 -24.55
N LEU A 122 11.91 3.81 -24.05
CA LEU A 122 12.33 5.10 -24.57
C LEU A 122 13.57 5.70 -23.86
N GLU A 123 14.16 4.98 -22.90
CA GLU A 123 15.29 5.43 -22.05
C GLU A 123 15.07 6.83 -21.42
N LEU A 124 13.81 7.20 -21.16
CA LEU A 124 13.50 8.47 -20.54
C LEU A 124 13.80 8.39 -19.03
N PRO A 125 14.35 9.45 -18.42
CA PRO A 125 14.61 9.46 -16.99
C PRO A 125 13.30 9.33 -16.19
N GLU A 126 13.27 8.41 -15.22
CA GLU A 126 12.17 8.29 -14.26
C GLU A 126 12.14 9.54 -13.36
N TRP A 127 10.97 10.20 -13.26
CA TRP A 127 10.71 11.38 -12.42
C TRP A 127 10.24 11.02 -11.02
#